data_AF-A0A258KE43-F1
#
_entry.id   AF-A0A258KE43-F1
#
_cell.length_a   1.000
_cell.length_b   1.000
_cell.length_c   1.000
_cell.angle_alpha   90.00
_cell.angle_beta   90.00
_cell.angle_gamma   90.00
#
_symmetry.space_group_name_H-M   'P 1'
#
loop_
_entity.id
_entity.type
_entity.pdbx_description
1 polymer ?
#
loop_
_entity_poly.entity_id
_entity_poly.type
_entity_poly.pdbx_seq_one_letter_code
_entity_poly.pdbx_strand_id
1 'polypeptide(L)' 'MAKGLHRGAAPRAWQRMLSGRRLDLLDPSPMDIEIEDIAHGLARVARWNGQTV' A
#
# COMPACT_ATOMS: atom_id res chain seq x y z
N MET A 1 -16.26 25.97 -22.91
CA MET A 1 -15.84 25.73 -21.51
C MET A 1 -16.93 24.94 -20.80
N ALA A 2 -16.70 23.65 -20.54
CA ALA A 2 -17.42 22.87 -19.54
C ALA A 2 -16.49 21.71 -19.16
N LYS A 3 -15.63 21.94 -18.16
CA LYS A 3 -14.73 20.93 -17.61
C LYS A 3 -15.59 19.93 -16.85
N GLY A 4 -15.68 18.70 -17.35
CA GLY A 4 -16.43 17.62 -16.71
C GLY A 4 -16.01 17.48 -15.26
N LEU A 5 -16.98 17.63 -14.36
CA LEU A 5 -16.80 17.44 -12.93
C LEU A 5 -16.54 15.94 -12.70
N HIS A 6 -15.29 15.55 -12.46
CA HIS A 6 -15.00 14.22 -11.91
C HIS A 6 -15.71 14.13 -10.55
N ARG A 7 -16.88 13.50 -10.51
CA ARG A 7 -17.58 13.21 -9.24
C ARG A 7 -16.69 12.26 -8.44
N GLY A 8 -15.94 12.84 -7.51
CA GLY A 8 -15.35 12.24 -6.31
C GLY A 8 -15.11 10.73 -6.32
N ALA A 9 -14.27 10.21 -7.20
CA ALA A 9 -13.66 8.90 -6.94
C ALA A 9 -12.73 9.10 -5.74
N ALA A 10 -13.00 8.44 -4.62
CA ALA A 10 -12.16 8.51 -3.44
C ALA A 10 -10.69 8.21 -3.83
N PRO A 11 -9.71 8.93 -3.27
CA PRO A 11 -8.30 8.62 -3.51
C PRO A 11 -8.05 7.13 -3.25
N ARG A 12 -7.24 6.50 -4.11
CA ARG A 12 -6.86 5.10 -3.92
C ARG A 12 -6.13 4.97 -2.58
N ALA A 13 -6.77 4.30 -1.63
CA ALA A 13 -6.25 4.11 -0.28
C ALA A 13 -5.90 2.65 0.00
N TRP A 14 -5.28 1.97 -0.98
CA TRP A 14 -4.84 0.58 -0.82
C TRP A 14 -3.47 0.33 -1.43
N GLN A 15 -2.75 -0.61 -0.83
CA GLN A 15 -1.46 -1.12 -1.31
C GLN A 15 -1.67 -2.46 -2.01
N ARG A 16 -1.01 -2.68 -3.16
CA ARG A 16 -0.97 -4.01 -3.80
C ARG A 16 0.21 -4.79 -3.28
N MET A 17 -0.04 -6.00 -2.81
CA MET A 17 1.01 -6.93 -2.38
C MET A 17 1.51 -7.77 -3.57
N LEU A 18 2.68 -8.39 -3.45
CA LEU A 18 3.26 -9.19 -4.54
C LEU A 18 2.50 -10.50 -4.76
N SER A 19 1.82 -10.99 -3.73
CA SER A 19 0.83 -12.07 -3.83
C SER A 19 -0.39 -11.73 -4.70
N GLY A 20 -0.59 -10.46 -5.06
CA GLY A 20 -1.78 -9.99 -5.79
C GLY A 20 -2.92 -9.50 -4.88
N ARG A 21 -2.82 -9.72 -3.56
CA ARG A 21 -3.75 -9.16 -2.57
C ARG A 21 -3.70 -7.63 -2.52
N ARG A 22 -4.74 -7.03 -1.96
CA ARG A 22 -4.81 -5.59 -1.69
C ARG A 22 -5.00 -5.40 -0.19
N LEU A 23 -4.17 -4.55 0.41
CA LEU A 23 -4.31 -4.12 1.79
C LEU A 23 -4.89 -2.70 1.78
N ASP A 24 -6.07 -2.52 2.36
CA ASP A 24 -6.63 -1.19 2.61
C ASP A 24 -5.81 -0.47 3.69
N LEU A 25 -5.48 0.81 3.47
CA LEU A 25 -4.67 1.61 4.38
C LEU A 25 -5.49 2.36 5.42
N LEU A 26 -6.79 2.56 5.18
CA LEU A 26 -7.70 3.26 6.09
C LEU A 26 -8.45 2.29 6.99
N ASP A 27 -8.77 1.09 6.50
CA ASP A 27 -9.48 0.05 7.22
C ASP A 27 -8.90 -1.35 6.92
N PRO A 28 -7.72 -1.69 7.47
CA PRO A 28 -7.03 -2.93 7.15
C PRO A 28 -7.75 -4.16 7.75
N SER A 29 -8.12 -5.12 6.89
CA SER A 29 -8.62 -6.43 7.32
C SER A 29 -7.46 -7.37 7.68
N PRO A 30 -7.53 -8.08 8.83
CA PRO A 30 -6.53 -9.10 9.17
C PRO A 30 -6.43 -10.24 8.13
N MET A 31 -7.49 -10.50 7.37
CA MET A 31 -7.51 -11.55 6.34
C MET A 31 -6.74 -11.18 5.08
N ASP A 32 -6.38 -9.90 4.90
CA ASP A 32 -5.57 -9.43 3.78
C ASP A 32 -4.06 -9.42 4.10
N ILE A 33 -3.68 -9.77 5.34
CA ILE A 33 -2.30 -9.72 5.85
C ILE A 33 -1.67 -11.10 5.87
N GLU A 34 -0.56 -11.24 5.15
CA GLU A 34 0.14 -12.52 4.98
C GLU A 34 1.65 -12.35 5.17
N ILE A 35 2.28 -13.35 5.81
CA ILE A 35 3.64 -13.21 6.32
C ILE A 35 4.68 -13.11 5.21
N GLU A 36 4.47 -13.79 4.08
CA GLU A 36 5.37 -13.75 2.93
C GLU A 36 5.44 -12.34 2.35
N ASP A 37 4.28 -11.67 2.26
CA ASP A 37 4.18 -10.31 1.75
C ASP A 37 4.88 -9.30 2.70
N ILE A 38 4.73 -9.48 4.01
CA ILE A 38 5.44 -8.69 5.03
C ILE A 38 6.95 -8.92 4.94
N ALA A 39 7.39 -10.17 4.96
CA ALA A 39 8.80 -10.55 4.94
C ALA A 39 9.50 -9.96 3.71
N HIS A 40 8.84 -10.03 2.56
CA HIS A 40 9.39 -9.52 1.31
C HIS A 40 9.48 -7.99 1.27
N GLY A 41 8.52 -7.29 1.89
CA GLY A 41 8.57 -5.83 2.07
C GLY A 41 9.70 -5.42 3.02
N LEU A 42 9.73 -6.01 4.22
CA LEU A 42 10.74 -5.70 5.24
C LEU A 42 12.17 -5.98 4.79
N ALA A 43 12.37 -7.01 3.97
CA ALA A 43 13.68 -7.34 3.40
C ALA A 43 14.27 -6.23 2.51
N ARG A 44 13.48 -5.24 2.06
CA ARG A 44 13.93 -4.17 1.15
C ARG A 44 13.74 -2.76 1.69
N VAL A 45 13.04 -2.59 2.81
CA VAL A 45 12.89 -1.27 3.44
C VAL A 45 14.15 -0.96 4.23
N ALA A 46 14.93 -0.01 3.73
CA ALA A 46 16.10 0.50 4.43
C ALA A 46 15.70 1.26 5.71
N ARG A 47 16.54 1.18 6.74
CA ARG A 47 16.40 1.97 7.97
C ARG A 47 17.28 3.21 7.90
N TRP A 48 17.01 4.18 8.77
CA TRP A 48 17.85 5.39 8.95
C TRP A 48 18.09 6.18 7.67
N ASN A 49 17.11 6.23 6.75
CA ASN A 49 17.25 6.83 5.43
C ASN A 49 18.47 6.28 4.63
N GLY A 50 18.88 5.04 4.90
CA GLY A 50 20.05 4.41 4.26
C GLY A 50 21.40 4.76 4.90
N GLN A 51 21.42 5.53 6.00
CA GLN A 51 22.65 5.84 6.72
C GLN A 51 22.96 4.73 7.74
N THR A 52 23.97 3.92 7.42
CA THR A 52 24.45 2.83 8.28
C THR A 52 25.92 3.07 8.64
N VAL A 53 26.34 2.65 9.84
CA VAL A 53 27.74 2.64 10.31
C VAL A 53 28.40 1.32 9.95
#